data_AF-A0A972U8R4-F1
#
_entry.id   AF-A0A972U8R4-F1
#
_cell.length_a   1.000
_cell.length_b   1.000
_cell.length_c   1.000
_cell.angle_alpha   90.00
_cell.angle_beta   90.00
_cell.angle_gamma   90.00
#
_symmetry.space_group_name_H-M   'P 1'
#
loop_
_entity.id
_entity.type
_entity.pdbx_description
1 polymer ?
#
loop_
_entity_poly.entity_id
_entity_poly.type
_entity_poly.pdbx_seq_one_letter_code
_entity_poly.pdbx_strand_id
1 'polypeptide(L)'
;MNTPASPHFTTVDLKAAFNCDRTELPTAMESVGLIRKQFGPTQYRGIPFALGSAAETNVILLESERGPITIDLEGAHASYLIFLHAVEFPPPRSLDGIGEFEVWEDDTGAHVSDYVLEYEGGATVACPILRRFAIHVNRHGWGRSGFACVAAADDPVTRSNQEDVALGRVPTFFGLGEQRTRSGRDHTLRDGGAGAWLYALPNPHPDRPVQSLCLVPQATRSVIYGLTHTTLTDHPLRGSARQKLLLTLPPGVEFNAIDEIDHLDIDLGPVISARRQLTYDPAQWNLDASDVQPGTSTDTVIVEYAAHPAGRLYLDTPQGLQTYTLQSLRPDIAPIAAAHRPVTVHVIDKTTRHPVGVRIHFHGEAGEYLHPKGYHRKVNAEWFEDHYAEFRNKANQYVYIRGQCTIDLPIGKVYIEITRGCEVTPVREVFEVHPDTDAITFELERIIDWRGRGWVTADTHVHFLPPTTAVLEGEAEDINVVNVLASQWGEMSSNVGDFDGGTTHTNTQPGNNGSLMCRVGSENRMPTLGHISLLGYTGELIHPLSSGGRLSLPSVISRK
;
A
#
# COMPACT_ATOMS: atom_id res chain seq x y z
N MET A 1 -13.68 3.16 -13.80
CA MET A 1 -15.08 3.52 -13.47
C MET A 1 -15.13 5.03 -13.24
N ASN A 2 -16.22 5.71 -13.60
CA ASN A 2 -16.46 7.08 -13.15
C ASN A 2 -17.24 7.06 -11.85
N THR A 3 -16.52 7.13 -10.74
CA THR A 3 -17.10 7.08 -9.39
C THR A 3 -17.88 8.37 -9.12
N PRO A 4 -19.15 8.31 -8.70
CA PRO A 4 -19.92 9.50 -8.38
C PRO A 4 -19.27 10.33 -7.27
N ALA A 5 -19.46 11.65 -7.32
CA ALA A 5 -19.09 12.51 -6.21
C ALA A 5 -19.92 12.18 -4.98
N SER A 6 -19.28 12.30 -3.81
CA SER A 6 -19.90 12.00 -2.55
C SER A 6 -21.08 12.95 -2.31
N PRO A 7 -22.27 12.42 -1.95
CA PRO A 7 -23.49 13.21 -1.79
C PRO A 7 -23.50 14.03 -0.50
N HIS A 8 -22.48 13.90 0.35
CA HIS A 8 -22.39 14.57 1.65
C HIS A 8 -21.86 15.99 1.56
N PHE A 9 -21.59 16.49 0.35
CA PHE A 9 -20.97 17.78 0.11
C PHE A 9 -21.83 18.65 -0.79
N THR A 10 -21.78 19.95 -0.56
CA THR A 10 -22.47 20.97 -1.35
C THR A 10 -21.45 21.98 -1.86
N THR A 11 -21.34 22.08 -3.18
CA THR A 11 -20.41 23.00 -3.85
C THR A 11 -20.84 24.44 -3.65
N VAL A 12 -19.88 25.34 -3.43
CA VAL A 12 -20.12 26.78 -3.39
C VAL A 12 -19.77 27.38 -4.74
N ASP A 13 -20.67 28.19 -5.32
CA ASP A 13 -20.38 28.93 -6.55
C ASP A 13 -19.49 30.15 -6.24
N LEU A 14 -18.27 30.13 -6.77
CA LEU A 14 -17.29 31.20 -6.57
C LEU A 14 -17.26 32.20 -7.73
N LYS A 15 -18.16 32.11 -8.72
CA LYS A 15 -18.11 32.93 -9.94
C LYS A 15 -18.07 34.43 -9.66
N ALA A 16 -18.84 34.91 -8.68
CA ALA A 16 -18.85 36.32 -8.29
C ALA A 16 -17.59 36.77 -7.53
N ALA A 17 -16.84 35.83 -6.94
CA ALA A 17 -15.63 36.09 -6.15
C ALA A 17 -14.33 35.94 -6.95
N PHE A 18 -14.35 35.27 -8.11
CA PHE A 18 -13.17 35.12 -8.96
C PHE A 18 -12.66 36.48 -9.46
N ASN A 19 -11.35 36.70 -9.31
CA ASN A 19 -10.71 37.99 -9.60
C ASN A 19 -9.46 37.88 -10.49
N CYS A 20 -9.09 36.66 -10.90
CA CYS A 20 -7.89 36.38 -11.70
C CYS A 20 -8.14 35.17 -12.60
N ASP A 21 -7.59 35.18 -13.82
CA ASP A 21 -7.44 33.95 -14.61
C ASP A 21 -6.16 33.24 -14.13
N ARG A 22 -6.27 31.94 -13.81
CA ARG A 22 -5.14 31.13 -13.37
C ARG A 22 -3.97 31.07 -14.35
N THR A 23 -4.19 31.40 -15.63
CA THR A 23 -3.10 31.49 -16.63
C THR A 23 -2.22 32.73 -16.44
N GLU A 24 -2.72 33.74 -15.72
CA GLU A 24 -2.02 34.99 -15.39
C GLU A 24 -1.34 34.94 -14.02
N LEU A 25 -1.44 33.82 -13.30
CA LEU A 25 -0.77 33.66 -12.00
C LEU A 25 0.76 33.81 -12.14
N PRO A 26 1.43 34.42 -11.16
CA PRO A 26 2.89 34.49 -11.13
C PRO A 26 3.53 33.10 -11.25
N THR A 27 4.75 33.02 -11.78
CA THR A 27 5.48 31.75 -11.93
C THR A 27 5.57 30.96 -10.62
N ALA A 28 5.71 31.64 -9.47
CA ALA A 28 5.73 31.03 -8.14
C ALA A 28 4.40 30.36 -7.73
N MET A 29 3.33 30.56 -8.50
CA MET A 29 1.98 30.02 -8.28
C MET A 29 1.41 29.37 -9.55
N GLU A 30 2.24 29.11 -10.56
CA GLU A 30 1.81 28.53 -11.83
C GLU A 30 1.01 27.23 -11.56
N SER A 31 -0.21 27.15 -12.08
CA SER A 31 -1.05 25.95 -11.91
C SER A 31 -0.42 24.74 -12.61
N VAL A 32 -0.28 23.63 -11.90
CA VAL A 32 0.43 22.43 -12.37
C VAL A 32 -0.42 21.18 -12.19
N GLY A 33 -0.04 20.10 -12.86
CA GLY A 33 -0.72 18.82 -12.81
C GLY A 33 -2.23 18.85 -13.06
N LEU A 34 -3.01 18.15 -12.22
CA LEU A 34 -4.46 17.99 -12.42
C LEU A 34 -5.19 19.34 -12.46
N ILE A 35 -4.88 20.24 -11.51
CA ILE A 35 -5.58 21.53 -11.40
C ILE A 35 -5.40 22.40 -12.64
N ARG A 36 -4.30 22.26 -13.39
CA ARG A 36 -4.06 23.01 -14.64
C ARG A 36 -5.07 22.66 -15.74
N LYS A 37 -5.56 21.42 -15.77
CA LYS A 37 -6.37 20.88 -16.87
C LYS A 37 -7.88 20.85 -16.58
N GLN A 38 -8.27 20.99 -15.32
CA GLN A 38 -9.66 20.82 -14.88
C GLN A 38 -10.36 22.18 -14.67
N PHE A 39 -11.60 22.30 -15.15
CA PHE A 39 -12.46 23.48 -15.06
C PHE A 39 -13.91 23.02 -14.86
N GLY A 40 -14.79 23.91 -14.41
CA GLY A 40 -16.21 23.58 -14.19
C GLY A 40 -16.45 22.54 -13.09
N PRO A 41 -17.60 21.82 -13.13
CA PRO A 41 -17.91 20.76 -12.17
C PRO A 41 -16.89 19.62 -12.23
N THR A 42 -16.24 19.35 -11.09
CA THR A 42 -15.23 18.28 -10.96
C THR A 42 -15.23 17.72 -9.55
N GLN A 43 -14.34 16.76 -9.28
CA GLN A 43 -14.13 16.21 -7.96
C GLN A 43 -12.67 15.87 -7.68
N TYR A 44 -12.30 15.89 -6.40
CA TYR A 44 -11.00 15.46 -5.89
C TYR A 44 -11.24 14.58 -4.67
N ARG A 45 -10.70 13.35 -4.65
CA ARG A 45 -10.91 12.39 -3.55
C ARG A 45 -12.39 12.13 -3.23
N GLY A 46 -13.24 12.13 -4.26
CA GLY A 46 -14.70 11.99 -4.14
C GLY A 46 -15.43 13.25 -3.65
N ILE A 47 -14.72 14.35 -3.39
CA ILE A 47 -15.33 15.61 -2.93
C ILE A 47 -15.63 16.51 -4.16
N PRO A 48 -16.90 16.94 -4.37
CA PRO A 48 -17.28 17.77 -5.51
C PRO A 48 -16.84 19.24 -5.34
N PHE A 49 -16.49 19.87 -6.46
CA PHE A 49 -16.18 21.30 -6.57
C PHE A 49 -16.78 21.89 -7.86
N ALA A 50 -17.19 23.15 -7.78
CA ALA A 50 -17.53 23.97 -8.94
C ALA A 50 -16.37 24.93 -9.25
N LEU A 51 -15.44 24.51 -10.12
CA LEU A 51 -14.30 25.36 -10.51
C LEU A 51 -14.73 26.37 -11.58
N GLY A 52 -13.96 27.45 -11.72
CA GLY A 52 -14.19 28.45 -12.77
C GLY A 52 -14.04 27.88 -14.20
N SER A 53 -14.53 28.64 -15.17
CA SER A 53 -14.46 28.31 -16.60
C SER A 53 -13.11 28.68 -17.21
N ALA A 54 -12.74 28.00 -18.30
CA ALA A 54 -11.56 28.40 -19.08
C ALA A 54 -11.77 29.75 -19.78
N ALA A 55 -10.71 30.54 -19.93
CA ALA A 55 -10.71 31.85 -20.59
C ALA A 55 -11.60 32.93 -19.91
N GLU A 56 -11.90 32.76 -18.62
CA GLU A 56 -12.55 33.74 -17.75
C GLU A 56 -11.72 33.90 -16.47
N THR A 57 -12.03 34.89 -15.62
CA THR A 57 -11.56 34.87 -14.23
C THR A 57 -12.10 33.63 -13.54
N ASN A 58 -11.21 32.77 -13.06
CA ASN A 58 -11.54 31.39 -12.66
C ASN A 58 -10.92 30.96 -11.33
N VAL A 59 -10.21 31.87 -10.66
CA VAL A 59 -9.64 31.66 -9.34
C VAL A 59 -9.77 32.93 -8.49
N ILE A 60 -9.69 32.75 -7.17
CA ILE A 60 -9.56 33.85 -6.21
C ILE A 60 -8.07 33.97 -5.87
N LEU A 61 -7.43 35.03 -6.33
CA LEU A 61 -6.09 35.42 -5.92
C LEU A 61 -6.17 36.33 -4.69
N LEU A 62 -5.57 35.88 -3.59
CA LEU A 62 -5.42 36.62 -2.34
C LEU A 62 -4.02 37.24 -2.31
N GLU A 63 -3.97 38.57 -2.39
CA GLU A 63 -2.77 39.37 -2.21
C GLU A 63 -3.12 40.70 -1.53
N SER A 64 -2.21 41.23 -0.71
CA SER A 64 -2.47 42.39 0.15
C SER A 64 -3.05 43.61 -0.60
N GLU A 65 -2.64 43.82 -1.85
CA GLU A 65 -3.06 44.96 -2.69
C GLU A 65 -4.52 44.89 -3.14
N ARG A 66 -5.13 43.69 -3.16
CA ARG A 66 -6.52 43.48 -3.61
C ARG A 66 -7.55 43.58 -2.48
N GLY A 67 -7.10 43.55 -1.23
CA GLY A 67 -7.96 43.58 -0.05
C GLY A 67 -8.81 42.31 0.14
N PRO A 68 -9.69 42.30 1.16
CA PRO A 68 -10.51 41.14 1.50
C PRO A 68 -11.58 40.82 0.45
N ILE A 69 -11.92 39.53 0.31
CA ILE A 69 -12.98 39.05 -0.59
C ILE A 69 -14.03 38.31 0.24
N THR A 70 -15.30 38.66 0.06
CA THR A 70 -16.42 38.02 0.76
C THR A 70 -17.17 37.08 -0.18
N ILE A 71 -17.42 35.87 0.29
CA ILE A 71 -18.21 34.83 -0.38
C ILE A 71 -19.50 34.64 0.42
N ASP A 72 -20.65 34.74 -0.22
CA ASP A 72 -21.94 34.41 0.40
C ASP A 72 -22.07 32.89 0.53
N LEU A 73 -22.48 32.42 1.70
CA LEU A 73 -22.73 31.01 1.99
C LEU A 73 -24.22 30.73 2.20
N GLU A 74 -25.08 31.73 1.99
CA GLU A 74 -26.55 31.61 1.99
C GLU A 74 -27.12 30.95 3.26
N GLY A 75 -26.47 31.17 4.42
CA GLY A 75 -26.88 30.57 5.69
C GLY A 75 -26.60 29.06 5.78
N ALA A 76 -25.58 28.56 5.09
CA ALA A 76 -25.25 27.14 5.10
C ALA A 76 -24.93 26.61 6.51
N HIS A 77 -25.53 25.47 6.86
CA HIS A 77 -25.07 24.65 7.98
C HIS A 77 -23.89 23.80 7.52
N ALA A 78 -22.70 24.14 8.02
CA ALA A 78 -21.46 23.47 7.67
C ALA A 78 -20.73 23.00 8.93
N SER A 79 -20.40 21.72 8.98
CA SER A 79 -19.43 21.17 9.94
C SER A 79 -17.99 21.50 9.54
N TYR A 80 -17.71 21.44 8.23
CA TYR A 80 -16.44 21.80 7.63
C TYR A 80 -16.66 22.57 6.34
N LEU A 81 -15.77 23.52 6.07
CA LEU A 81 -15.57 24.12 4.75
C LEU A 81 -14.30 23.53 4.15
N ILE A 82 -14.39 22.95 2.95
CA ILE A 82 -13.27 22.30 2.28
C ILE A 82 -12.79 23.18 1.15
N PHE A 83 -11.53 23.61 1.25
CA PHE A 83 -10.86 24.48 0.30
C PHE A 83 -10.00 23.67 -0.64
N LEU A 84 -10.01 24.03 -1.91
CA LEU A 84 -9.01 23.63 -2.90
C LEU A 84 -8.13 24.83 -3.21
N HIS A 85 -6.90 24.84 -2.72
CA HIS A 85 -6.05 26.02 -2.74
C HIS A 85 -4.56 25.71 -2.74
N ALA A 86 -3.74 26.71 -3.07
CA ALA A 86 -2.28 26.64 -3.05
C ALA A 86 -1.68 27.98 -2.61
N VAL A 87 -0.47 27.93 -2.03
CA VAL A 87 0.30 29.12 -1.66
C VAL A 87 1.49 29.28 -2.59
N GLU A 88 1.96 30.50 -2.79
CA GLU A 88 3.15 30.77 -3.58
C GLU A 88 4.41 30.08 -3.04
N PHE A 89 5.26 29.69 -3.98
CA PHE A 89 6.62 29.28 -3.68
C PHE A 89 7.42 30.40 -3.03
N PRO A 90 8.22 30.09 -2.00
CA PRO A 90 9.16 31.06 -1.50
C PRO A 90 10.28 31.23 -2.55
N PRO A 91 10.88 32.43 -2.66
CA PRO A 91 12.07 32.58 -3.48
C PRO A 91 13.19 31.69 -2.93
N PRO A 92 14.03 31.09 -3.82
CA PRO A 92 15.16 30.29 -3.37
C PRO A 92 16.11 31.14 -2.53
N ARG A 93 16.59 30.58 -1.40
CA ARG A 93 17.63 31.20 -0.58
C ARG A 93 18.99 30.63 -0.98
N SER A 94 19.98 31.50 -1.13
CA SER A 94 21.39 31.13 -1.25
C SER A 94 22.01 31.05 0.15
N LEU A 95 22.81 30.03 0.41
CA LEU A 95 23.64 29.97 1.61
C LEU A 95 25.04 30.48 1.28
N ASP A 96 25.52 31.46 2.05
CA ASP A 96 26.86 31.99 1.87
C ASP A 96 27.93 30.89 2.03
N GLY A 97 28.84 30.79 1.06
CA GLY A 97 29.97 29.84 1.09
C GLY A 97 29.64 28.41 0.67
N ILE A 98 28.37 28.09 0.42
CA ILE A 98 27.92 26.83 -0.17
C ILE A 98 27.33 27.23 -1.52
N GLY A 99 28.12 27.13 -2.60
CA GLY A 99 27.74 27.63 -3.94
C GLY A 99 26.31 27.25 -4.35
N GLU A 100 25.70 28.01 -5.26
CA GLU A 100 24.26 27.96 -5.61
C GLU A 100 23.61 26.59 -5.38
N PHE A 101 22.97 26.42 -4.22
CA PHE A 101 22.18 25.26 -3.90
C PHE A 101 20.83 25.76 -3.41
N GLU A 102 19.75 25.29 -4.03
CA GLU A 102 18.39 25.69 -3.67
C GLU A 102 18.04 25.11 -2.30
N VAL A 103 18.14 25.95 -1.26
CA VAL A 103 17.51 25.64 0.02
C VAL A 103 16.04 25.97 -0.11
N TRP A 104 15.24 24.94 -0.31
CA TRP A 104 13.80 25.02 -0.17
C TRP A 104 13.50 25.23 1.34
N GLU A 105 13.56 26.44 1.87
CA GLU A 105 12.96 26.72 3.18
C GLU A 105 11.52 27.13 2.94
N ASP A 106 10.57 26.37 3.49
CA ASP A 106 9.15 26.55 3.23
C ASP A 106 8.43 27.33 4.33
N ASP A 107 9.17 28.16 5.10
CA ASP A 107 8.70 29.00 6.22
C ASP A 107 7.50 28.35 6.94
N THR A 108 7.71 27.13 7.43
CA THR A 108 6.64 26.30 8.01
C THR A 108 5.94 27.04 9.15
N GLY A 109 4.60 27.09 9.11
CA GLY A 109 3.80 27.82 10.10
C GLY A 109 3.63 29.32 9.83
N ALA A 110 4.22 29.86 8.76
CA ALA A 110 3.99 31.25 8.36
C ALA A 110 2.49 31.51 8.09
N HIS A 111 2.01 32.68 8.49
CA HIS A 111 0.63 33.12 8.31
C HIS A 111 0.40 33.63 6.89
N VAL A 112 -0.48 32.95 6.15
CA VAL A 112 -0.73 33.21 4.72
C VAL A 112 -1.98 34.08 4.51
N SER A 113 -3.05 33.79 5.25
CA SER A 113 -4.34 34.47 5.16
C SER A 113 -5.19 34.19 6.40
N ASP A 114 -6.25 34.97 6.61
CA ASP A 114 -7.32 34.63 7.56
C ASP A 114 -8.60 34.31 6.81
N TYR A 115 -9.24 33.19 7.17
CA TYR A 115 -10.55 32.82 6.68
C TYR A 115 -11.55 33.10 7.80
N VAL A 116 -12.34 34.15 7.64
CA VAL A 116 -13.26 34.64 8.68
C VAL A 116 -14.67 34.18 8.37
N LEU A 117 -15.21 33.30 9.22
CA LEU A 117 -16.60 32.87 9.16
C LEU A 117 -17.48 33.93 9.81
N GLU A 118 -18.52 34.37 9.12
CA GLU A 118 -19.56 35.24 9.65
C GLU A 118 -20.87 34.46 9.74
N TYR A 119 -21.46 34.42 10.93
CA TYR A 119 -22.71 33.72 11.20
C TYR A 119 -23.90 34.66 11.11
N GLU A 120 -25.09 34.10 10.90
CA GLU A 120 -26.32 34.85 11.12
C GLU A 120 -26.35 35.50 12.51
N GLY A 121 -26.75 36.77 12.56
CA GLY A 121 -26.68 37.59 13.78
C GLY A 121 -25.35 38.33 14.00
N GLY A 122 -24.39 38.22 13.06
CA GLY A 122 -23.19 39.06 13.01
C GLY A 122 -22.02 38.60 13.88
N ALA A 123 -22.10 37.42 14.49
CA ALA A 123 -20.94 36.82 15.15
C ALA A 123 -19.89 36.41 14.10
N THR A 124 -18.60 36.60 14.40
CA THR A 124 -17.52 36.22 13.49
C THR A 124 -16.47 35.37 14.19
N VAL A 125 -15.81 34.50 13.42
CA VAL A 125 -14.67 33.71 13.88
C VAL A 125 -13.57 33.73 12.81
N ALA A 126 -12.42 34.28 13.15
CA ALA A 126 -11.24 34.30 12.28
C ALA A 126 -10.42 33.01 12.44
N CYS A 127 -10.12 32.35 11.32
CA CYS A 127 -9.30 31.15 11.29
C CYS A 127 -8.00 31.42 10.51
N PRO A 128 -6.81 31.37 11.15
CA PRO A 128 -5.56 31.60 10.46
C PRO A 128 -5.19 30.43 9.57
N ILE A 129 -4.77 30.74 8.34
CA ILE A 129 -4.28 29.78 7.36
C ILE A 129 -2.76 29.78 7.40
N LEU A 130 -2.20 28.69 7.92
CA LEU A 130 -0.77 28.56 8.12
C LEU A 130 -0.13 27.67 7.04
N ARG A 131 1.01 28.13 6.53
CA ARG A 131 1.83 27.42 5.55
C ARG A 131 2.27 26.06 6.06
N ARG A 132 2.16 25.04 5.22
CA ARG A 132 2.37 23.62 5.51
C ARG A 132 1.42 23.00 6.53
N PHE A 133 0.53 23.77 7.15
CA PHE A 133 -0.56 23.19 7.94
C PHE A 133 -1.83 23.14 7.10
N ALA A 134 -2.44 24.31 6.87
CA ALA A 134 -3.69 24.45 6.15
C ALA A 134 -3.48 24.57 4.63
N ILE A 135 -2.37 25.14 4.17
CA ILE A 135 -2.10 25.36 2.74
C ILE A 135 -0.65 25.03 2.41
N HIS A 136 -0.37 24.57 1.19
CA HIS A 136 1.00 24.31 0.77
C HIS A 136 1.24 24.60 -0.73
N VAL A 137 2.52 24.59 -1.12
CA VAL A 137 2.96 24.92 -2.48
C VAL A 137 2.57 23.81 -3.45
N ASN A 138 2.42 24.17 -4.72
CA ASN A 138 1.90 23.24 -5.73
C ASN A 138 2.94 22.23 -6.26
N ARG A 139 4.24 22.40 -5.98
CA ARG A 139 5.27 21.35 -6.13
C ARG A 139 6.09 21.24 -4.84
N HIS A 140 6.53 20.05 -4.47
CA HIS A 140 7.41 19.88 -3.32
C HIS A 140 8.22 18.60 -3.43
N GLY A 141 9.37 18.57 -2.75
CA GLY A 141 10.17 17.36 -2.59
C GLY A 141 9.60 16.40 -1.54
N TRP A 142 10.27 15.27 -1.38
CA TRP A 142 10.00 14.33 -0.28
C TRP A 142 10.24 14.98 1.09
N GLY A 143 9.49 14.58 2.11
CA GLY A 143 9.61 15.12 3.47
C GLY A 143 8.96 16.49 3.72
N ARG A 144 8.21 17.05 2.75
CA ARG A 144 7.68 18.42 2.79
C ARG A 144 6.16 18.56 2.79
N SER A 145 5.44 17.47 2.96
CA SER A 145 3.97 17.47 2.89
C SER A 145 3.30 18.38 3.93
N GLY A 146 2.05 18.73 3.66
CA GLY A 146 1.19 19.43 4.60
C GLY A 146 0.77 18.56 5.81
N PHE A 147 0.57 19.19 6.96
CA PHE A 147 0.15 18.55 8.21
C PHE A 147 -1.37 18.37 8.31
N ALA A 148 -2.14 19.44 8.03
CA ALA A 148 -3.60 19.39 8.09
C ALA A 148 -4.21 19.17 6.70
N CYS A 149 -3.71 19.86 5.68
CA CYS A 149 -4.14 19.66 4.31
C CYS A 149 -3.61 18.35 3.68
N VAL A 150 -4.30 17.88 2.65
CA VAL A 150 -3.92 16.69 1.86
C VAL A 150 -3.81 17.07 0.39
N ALA A 151 -3.01 16.34 -0.38
CA ALA A 151 -2.91 16.58 -1.82
C ALA A 151 -4.26 16.31 -2.50
N ALA A 152 -4.67 17.16 -3.44
CA ALA A 152 -5.93 17.00 -4.15
C ALA A 152 -5.97 15.75 -5.06
N ALA A 153 -4.81 15.30 -5.55
CA ALA A 153 -4.71 14.02 -6.27
C ALA A 153 -5.00 12.85 -5.34
N ASP A 154 -5.65 11.82 -5.88
CA ASP A 154 -5.91 10.56 -5.19
C ASP A 154 -4.61 9.80 -4.84
N ASP A 155 -4.74 8.80 -3.97
CA ASP A 155 -3.67 7.85 -3.68
C ASP A 155 -3.94 6.56 -4.45
N PRO A 156 -3.55 6.46 -5.75
CA PRO A 156 -3.90 5.31 -6.56
C PRO A 156 -3.23 4.04 -6.04
N VAL A 157 -3.95 2.95 -6.18
CA VAL A 157 -3.44 1.61 -5.93
C VAL A 157 -2.74 1.13 -7.18
N THR A 158 -1.48 0.70 -7.03
CA THR A 158 -0.69 0.14 -8.12
C THR A 158 -0.70 -1.38 -8.04
N ARG A 159 -0.60 -2.01 -9.20
CA ARG A 159 -0.44 -3.46 -9.34
C ARG A 159 1.02 -3.78 -9.57
N SER A 160 1.42 -5.02 -9.28
CA SER A 160 2.74 -5.49 -9.69
C SER A 160 2.83 -5.58 -11.21
N ASN A 161 4.05 -5.61 -11.74
CA ASN A 161 4.26 -5.63 -13.18
C ASN A 161 3.61 -6.85 -13.83
N GLN A 162 3.72 -8.03 -13.22
CA GLN A 162 3.12 -9.26 -13.74
C GLN A 162 1.60 -9.27 -13.63
N GLU A 163 1.03 -8.65 -12.59
CA GLU A 163 -0.42 -8.46 -12.48
C GLU A 163 -0.95 -7.60 -13.65
N ASP A 164 -0.24 -6.53 -14.02
CA ASP A 164 -0.59 -5.73 -15.20
C ASP A 164 -0.43 -6.52 -16.51
N VAL A 165 0.65 -7.30 -16.68
CA VAL A 165 0.83 -8.17 -17.85
C VAL A 165 -0.31 -9.18 -17.97
N ALA A 166 -0.68 -9.85 -16.88
CA ALA A 166 -1.77 -10.83 -16.85
C ALA A 166 -3.13 -10.21 -17.24
N LEU A 167 -3.32 -8.92 -16.98
CA LEU A 167 -4.50 -8.16 -17.36
C LEU A 167 -4.40 -7.52 -18.75
N GLY A 168 -3.32 -7.74 -19.50
CA GLY A 168 -3.09 -7.13 -20.81
C GLY A 168 -2.85 -5.62 -20.74
N ARG A 169 -2.40 -5.10 -19.59
CA ARG A 169 -2.09 -3.68 -19.35
C ARG A 169 -0.61 -3.42 -19.51
N VAL A 170 -0.26 -2.15 -19.72
CA VAL A 170 1.13 -1.72 -19.77
C VAL A 170 1.67 -1.67 -18.34
N PRO A 171 2.69 -2.47 -17.98
CA PRO A 171 3.24 -2.48 -16.64
C PRO A 171 3.87 -1.15 -16.26
N THR A 172 3.85 -0.84 -14.97
CA THR A 172 4.61 0.28 -14.42
C THR A 172 6.08 -0.07 -14.21
N PHE A 173 6.85 0.84 -13.62
CA PHE A 173 8.21 0.54 -13.17
C PHE A 173 8.17 -0.46 -12.01
N PHE A 174 8.98 -1.52 -12.06
CA PHE A 174 8.95 -2.63 -11.10
C PHE A 174 8.84 -2.20 -9.64
N GLY A 175 9.75 -1.33 -9.17
CA GLY A 175 9.76 -0.88 -7.78
C GLY A 175 8.53 -0.07 -7.36
N LEU A 176 7.75 0.46 -8.31
CA LEU A 176 6.47 1.15 -8.05
C LEU A 176 5.29 0.17 -8.04
N GLY A 177 5.40 -0.95 -8.74
CA GLY A 177 4.46 -2.06 -8.63
C GLY A 177 4.57 -2.75 -7.27
N GLU A 178 5.79 -2.94 -6.77
CA GLU A 178 6.05 -3.53 -5.44
C GLU A 178 5.50 -2.68 -4.28
N GLN A 179 5.45 -1.35 -4.43
CA GLN A 179 4.84 -0.46 -3.42
C GLN A 179 3.33 -0.69 -3.28
N ARG A 180 2.66 -1.19 -4.33
CA ARG A 180 1.20 -1.42 -4.42
C ARG A 180 0.31 -0.21 -4.14
N THR A 181 0.89 0.98 -3.99
CA THR A 181 0.21 2.26 -3.85
C THR A 181 1.17 3.36 -4.30
N ARG A 182 0.62 4.49 -4.75
CA ARG A 182 1.34 5.75 -4.81
C ARG A 182 0.60 6.81 -4.05
N SER A 183 1.34 7.66 -3.35
CA SER A 183 0.74 8.84 -2.75
C SER A 183 0.43 9.88 -3.82
N GLY A 184 -0.72 10.55 -3.71
CA GLY A 184 -1.07 11.76 -4.47
C GLY A 184 -0.12 12.94 -4.21
N ARG A 185 0.76 12.80 -3.21
CA ARG A 185 1.86 13.74 -2.89
C ARG A 185 3.09 13.53 -3.79
N ASP A 186 3.16 12.42 -4.51
CA ASP A 186 4.30 12.10 -5.38
C ASP A 186 4.31 13.05 -6.60
N HIS A 187 5.33 13.92 -6.65
CA HIS A 187 5.52 14.88 -7.73
C HIS A 187 5.98 14.22 -9.03
N THR A 188 6.40 12.95 -9.00
CA THR A 188 6.80 12.15 -10.18
C THR A 188 5.63 11.41 -10.84
N LEU A 189 4.41 11.60 -10.34
CA LEU A 189 3.22 11.12 -11.03
C LEU A 189 3.23 11.64 -12.48
N ARG A 190 2.83 10.78 -13.44
CA ARG A 190 2.92 11.04 -14.88
C ARG A 190 2.21 12.34 -15.32
N ASP A 191 1.24 12.78 -14.51
CA ASP A 191 0.51 14.03 -14.67
C ASP A 191 0.99 15.18 -13.76
N GLY A 192 2.14 15.08 -13.08
CA GLY A 192 2.75 16.18 -12.32
C GLY A 192 2.15 16.46 -10.94
N GLY A 193 1.53 15.46 -10.29
CA GLY A 193 0.94 15.57 -8.95
C GLY A 193 -0.38 16.35 -8.89
N ALA A 194 -0.84 16.62 -7.67
CA ALA A 194 -2.12 17.31 -7.42
C ALA A 194 -2.16 18.77 -7.90
N GLY A 195 -1.04 19.48 -7.77
CA GLY A 195 -0.94 20.92 -8.04
C GLY A 195 -1.76 21.83 -7.11
N ALA A 196 -2.55 21.26 -6.21
CA ALA A 196 -3.35 21.96 -5.21
C ALA A 196 -3.57 21.07 -3.98
N TRP A 197 -4.01 21.69 -2.89
CA TRP A 197 -4.23 21.07 -1.60
C TRP A 197 -5.69 21.19 -1.17
N LEU A 198 -6.19 20.14 -0.53
CA LEU A 198 -7.48 20.10 0.14
C LEU A 198 -7.28 20.38 1.62
N TYR A 199 -8.01 21.36 2.15
CA TYR A 199 -8.04 21.67 3.58
C TYR A 199 -9.47 21.75 4.09
N ALA A 200 -9.78 20.97 5.11
CA ALA A 200 -11.08 21.00 5.78
C ALA A 200 -10.98 21.92 7.00
N LEU A 201 -11.45 23.15 6.85
CA LEU A 201 -11.55 24.11 7.94
C LEU A 201 -12.73 23.70 8.86
N PRO A 202 -12.50 23.35 10.13
CA PRO A 202 -13.58 23.06 11.06
C PRO A 202 -14.39 24.32 11.34
N ASN A 203 -15.72 24.23 11.28
CA ASN A 203 -16.62 25.27 11.78
C ASN A 203 -16.75 25.12 13.31
N PRO A 204 -16.34 26.11 14.12
CA PRO A 204 -16.47 26.04 15.59
C PRO A 204 -17.92 26.02 16.09
N HIS A 205 -18.87 26.42 15.25
CA HIS A 205 -20.30 26.50 15.57
C HIS A 205 -21.13 25.86 14.44
N PRO A 206 -21.10 24.53 14.27
CA PRO A 206 -21.77 23.84 13.15
C PRO A 206 -23.30 23.97 13.19
N ASP A 207 -23.87 24.18 14.37
CA ASP A 207 -25.31 24.38 14.57
C ASP A 207 -25.78 25.79 14.16
N ARG A 208 -24.87 26.72 13.87
CA ARG A 208 -25.20 28.08 13.45
C ARG A 208 -25.07 28.23 11.93
N PRO A 209 -26.08 28.80 11.24
CA PRO A 209 -25.98 29.17 9.84
C PRO A 209 -24.79 30.09 9.59
N VAL A 210 -23.92 29.73 8.65
CA VAL A 210 -22.83 30.58 8.19
C VAL A 210 -23.35 31.47 7.07
N GLN A 211 -23.40 32.78 7.31
CA GLN A 211 -23.89 33.76 6.34
C GLN A 211 -22.84 34.02 5.27
N SER A 212 -21.60 34.28 5.66
CA SER A 212 -20.54 34.66 4.72
C SER A 212 -19.18 34.14 5.15
N LEU A 213 -18.26 34.07 4.20
CA LEU A 213 -16.84 33.80 4.40
C LEU A 213 -16.03 34.98 3.87
N CYS A 214 -15.36 35.70 4.76
CA CYS A 214 -14.46 36.78 4.39
C CYS A 214 -13.00 36.28 4.38
N LEU A 215 -12.39 36.29 3.20
CA LEU A 215 -11.01 35.91 2.94
C LEU A 215 -10.12 37.13 3.05
N VAL A 216 -9.28 37.19 4.08
CA VAL A 216 -8.39 38.32 4.34
C VAL A 216 -6.96 37.95 3.91
N PRO A 217 -6.40 38.61 2.87
CA PRO A 217 -5.03 38.34 2.44
C PRO A 217 -4.00 38.86 3.45
N GLN A 218 -2.85 38.20 3.53
CA GLN A 218 -1.65 38.73 4.20
C GLN A 218 -0.54 39.00 3.17
N ALA A 219 0.71 39.11 3.61
CA ALA A 219 1.85 39.39 2.74
C ALA A 219 2.12 38.26 1.73
N THR A 220 1.89 37.00 2.11
CA THR A 220 2.10 35.84 1.24
C THR A 220 0.88 35.61 0.34
N ARG A 221 1.11 35.51 -0.97
CA ARG A 221 0.06 35.27 -1.95
C ARG A 221 -0.44 33.84 -1.90
N SER A 222 -1.75 33.67 -2.04
CA SER A 222 -2.39 32.37 -2.15
C SER A 222 -3.54 32.40 -3.16
N VAL A 223 -3.89 31.23 -3.68
CA VAL A 223 -4.93 31.07 -4.68
C VAL A 223 -5.94 30.02 -4.22
N ILE A 224 -7.22 30.33 -4.35
CA ILE A 224 -8.33 29.40 -4.12
C ILE A 224 -8.98 29.08 -5.46
N TYR A 225 -9.05 27.79 -5.78
CA TYR A 225 -9.64 27.26 -7.00
C TYR A 225 -11.10 26.86 -6.81
N GLY A 226 -11.47 26.40 -5.61
CA GLY A 226 -12.79 25.88 -5.31
C GLY A 226 -13.08 25.81 -3.82
N LEU A 227 -14.36 25.83 -3.50
CA LEU A 227 -14.90 25.72 -2.15
C LEU A 227 -16.13 24.80 -2.17
N THR A 228 -16.25 23.98 -1.13
CA THR A 228 -17.40 23.12 -0.87
C THR A 228 -17.58 23.00 0.63
N HIS A 229 -18.78 22.65 1.09
CA HIS A 229 -19.03 22.44 2.52
C HIS A 229 -19.75 21.12 2.76
N THR A 230 -19.72 20.64 4.00
CA THR A 230 -20.35 19.38 4.40
C THR A 230 -20.98 19.48 5.78
N THR A 231 -21.91 18.58 6.08
CA THR A 231 -22.49 18.36 7.41
C THR A 231 -21.92 17.11 8.10
N LEU A 232 -20.91 16.46 7.53
CA LEU A 232 -20.21 15.33 8.16
C LEU A 232 -19.54 15.73 9.47
N THR A 233 -19.88 15.04 10.55
CA THR A 233 -19.29 15.29 11.87
C THR A 233 -17.84 14.82 11.98
N ASP A 234 -17.52 13.70 11.32
CA ASP A 234 -16.16 13.19 11.23
C ASP A 234 -15.35 13.99 10.20
N HIS A 235 -14.03 14.06 10.41
CA HIS A 235 -13.16 14.88 9.57
C HIS A 235 -13.12 14.35 8.11
N PRO A 236 -13.56 15.12 7.10
CA PRO A 236 -13.83 14.60 5.75
C PRO A 236 -12.57 14.17 4.97
N LEU A 237 -11.39 14.70 5.34
CA LEU A 237 -10.10 14.32 4.73
C LEU A 237 -9.28 13.31 5.56
N ARG A 238 -9.91 12.65 6.54
CA ARG A 238 -9.26 11.64 7.39
C ARG A 238 -10.10 10.36 7.34
N GLY A 239 -9.70 9.46 6.43
CA GLY A 239 -10.32 8.15 6.31
C GLY A 239 -9.97 7.23 7.49
N SER A 240 -10.72 6.14 7.60
CA SER A 240 -10.43 5.08 8.56
C SER A 240 -9.14 4.34 8.20
N ALA A 241 -8.53 3.67 9.18
CA ALA A 241 -7.49 2.68 8.90
C ALA A 241 -8.04 1.58 7.96
N ARG A 242 -7.14 0.85 7.29
CA ARG A 242 -7.50 -0.23 6.36
C ARG A 242 -8.53 -1.20 6.97
N GLN A 243 -9.66 -1.35 6.29
CA GLN A 243 -10.76 -2.25 6.64
C GLN A 243 -10.95 -3.32 5.57
N LYS A 244 -11.74 -4.36 5.89
CA LYS A 244 -12.11 -5.44 4.96
C LYS A 244 -13.61 -5.70 4.99
N LEU A 245 -14.20 -5.98 3.83
CA LEU A 245 -15.59 -6.42 3.67
C LEU A 245 -15.61 -7.74 2.89
N LEU A 246 -16.54 -8.61 3.24
CA LEU A 246 -16.93 -9.74 2.42
C LEU A 246 -18.17 -9.34 1.62
N LEU A 247 -18.04 -9.25 0.30
CA LEU A 247 -19.12 -8.86 -0.61
C LEU A 247 -19.55 -10.08 -1.44
N THR A 248 -20.83 -10.40 -1.42
CA THR A 248 -21.46 -11.33 -2.38
C THR A 248 -21.79 -10.57 -3.66
N LEU A 249 -21.24 -11.04 -4.77
CA LEU A 249 -21.37 -10.42 -6.08
C LEU A 249 -22.75 -10.71 -6.67
N PRO A 250 -23.39 -9.71 -7.29
CA PRO A 250 -24.61 -9.94 -8.05
C PRO A 250 -24.32 -10.76 -9.33
N PRO A 251 -25.34 -11.45 -9.88
CA PRO A 251 -25.17 -12.25 -11.09
C PRO A 251 -24.63 -11.47 -12.29
N GLY A 252 -23.65 -12.04 -12.98
CA GLY A 252 -23.05 -11.46 -14.18
C GLY A 252 -21.82 -10.57 -13.92
N VAL A 253 -21.39 -10.42 -12.66
CA VAL A 253 -20.07 -9.86 -12.35
C VAL A 253 -19.02 -10.96 -12.47
N GLU A 254 -18.03 -10.74 -13.32
CA GLU A 254 -16.95 -11.70 -13.58
C GLU A 254 -15.65 -11.27 -12.91
N PHE A 255 -14.85 -12.26 -12.51
CA PHE A 255 -13.49 -12.05 -12.05
C PHE A 255 -12.55 -11.91 -13.24
N ASN A 256 -11.55 -11.06 -13.11
CA ASN A 256 -10.50 -10.92 -14.12
C ASN A 256 -9.45 -12.05 -14.03
N ALA A 257 -8.42 -11.98 -14.88
CA ALA A 257 -7.37 -13.01 -15.00
C ALA A 257 -6.51 -13.22 -13.74
N ILE A 258 -6.61 -12.34 -12.75
CA ILE A 258 -5.90 -12.44 -11.46
C ILE A 258 -6.85 -12.69 -10.28
N ASP A 259 -8.08 -13.16 -10.58
CA ASP A 259 -9.14 -13.41 -9.60
C ASP A 259 -9.55 -12.18 -8.77
N GLU A 260 -9.57 -11.00 -9.40
CA GLU A 260 -10.00 -9.73 -8.81
C GLU A 260 -11.18 -9.09 -9.56
N ILE A 261 -11.79 -8.07 -8.94
CA ILE A 261 -12.82 -7.22 -9.55
C ILE A 261 -12.22 -5.84 -9.91
N ASP A 262 -12.33 -5.45 -11.18
CA ASP A 262 -11.84 -4.16 -11.68
C ASP A 262 -12.86 -3.01 -11.60
N HIS A 263 -14.15 -3.35 -11.53
CA HIS A 263 -15.25 -2.40 -11.61
C HIS A 263 -15.82 -2.04 -10.23
N LEU A 264 -14.95 -1.94 -9.23
CA LEU A 264 -15.30 -1.60 -7.86
C LEU A 264 -14.48 -0.38 -7.41
N ASP A 265 -15.16 0.64 -6.90
CA ASP A 265 -14.51 1.84 -6.36
C ASP A 265 -15.27 2.41 -5.16
N ILE A 266 -14.69 3.38 -4.47
CA ILE A 266 -15.26 3.97 -3.26
C ILE A 266 -15.08 5.48 -3.25
N ASP A 267 -16.08 6.23 -2.77
CA ASP A 267 -15.86 7.66 -2.50
C ASP A 267 -15.12 7.87 -1.16
N LEU A 268 -14.49 9.04 -1.01
CA LEU A 268 -13.80 9.46 0.22
C LEU A 268 -12.69 8.49 0.70
N GLY A 269 -12.07 7.76 -0.24
CA GLY A 269 -10.96 6.85 0.01
C GLY A 269 -10.68 5.95 -1.20
N PRO A 270 -9.65 5.10 -1.15
CA PRO A 270 -9.43 4.08 -2.17
C PRO A 270 -9.93 2.68 -1.79
N VAL A 271 -10.33 1.91 -2.81
CA VAL A 271 -10.35 0.44 -2.76
C VAL A 271 -8.92 -0.07 -2.98
N ILE A 272 -8.37 -0.77 -1.99
CA ILE A 272 -7.00 -1.30 -1.96
C ILE A 272 -6.87 -2.60 -2.76
N SER A 273 -7.89 -3.44 -2.73
CA SER A 273 -8.02 -4.64 -3.59
C SER A 273 -9.40 -5.26 -3.42
N ALA A 274 -9.89 -5.93 -4.45
CA ALA A 274 -11.11 -6.73 -4.38
C ALA A 274 -10.79 -8.14 -4.90
N ARG A 275 -10.35 -9.04 -4.01
CA ARG A 275 -9.83 -10.38 -4.34
C ARG A 275 -10.87 -11.45 -4.09
N ARG A 276 -11.00 -12.42 -5.00
CA ARG A 276 -11.88 -13.58 -4.80
C ARG A 276 -11.60 -14.23 -3.44
N GLN A 277 -12.66 -14.58 -2.72
CA GLN A 277 -12.54 -15.24 -1.43
C GLN A 277 -11.94 -16.64 -1.58
N LEU A 278 -10.96 -16.96 -0.72
CA LEU A 278 -10.47 -18.32 -0.50
C LEU A 278 -11.29 -18.96 0.63
N THR A 279 -11.74 -20.19 0.44
CA THR A 279 -12.57 -20.92 1.39
C THR A 279 -11.82 -22.12 1.95
N TYR A 280 -11.50 -22.08 3.24
CA TYR A 280 -10.84 -23.17 3.94
C TYR A 280 -11.88 -24.07 4.57
N ASP A 281 -11.75 -25.39 4.39
CA ASP A 281 -12.63 -26.39 5.01
C ASP A 281 -12.11 -26.71 6.43
N PRO A 282 -12.82 -26.29 7.50
CA PRO A 282 -12.38 -26.56 8.87
C PRO A 282 -12.29 -28.05 9.19
N ALA A 283 -13.06 -28.91 8.49
CA ALA A 283 -12.99 -30.35 8.67
C ALA A 283 -11.70 -30.95 8.10
N GLN A 284 -11.06 -30.26 7.14
CA GLN A 284 -9.79 -30.68 6.54
C GLN A 284 -8.57 -30.00 7.17
N TRP A 285 -8.77 -28.86 7.84
CA TRP A 285 -7.68 -28.07 8.39
C TRP A 285 -6.80 -28.85 9.36
N ASN A 286 -7.38 -29.66 10.24
CA ASN A 286 -6.62 -30.42 11.25
C ASN A 286 -6.22 -31.84 10.78
N LEU A 287 -6.34 -32.17 9.50
CA LEU A 287 -5.97 -33.49 8.98
C LEU A 287 -4.46 -33.59 8.71
N ASP A 288 -3.93 -34.82 8.78
CA ASP A 288 -2.52 -35.17 8.51
C ASP A 288 -2.13 -35.09 7.02
N ALA A 289 -2.78 -34.23 6.23
CA ALA A 289 -2.41 -34.00 4.84
C ALA A 289 -1.08 -33.24 4.77
N SER A 290 -0.24 -33.50 3.77
CA SER A 290 1.03 -32.76 3.60
C SER A 290 0.83 -31.36 3.01
N ASP A 291 -0.24 -31.15 2.24
CA ASP A 291 -0.59 -29.90 1.56
C ASP A 291 -2.11 -29.71 1.63
N VAL A 292 -2.58 -28.66 2.31
CA VAL A 292 -4.01 -28.32 2.45
C VAL A 292 -4.26 -27.03 1.68
N GLN A 293 -5.03 -27.12 0.60
CA GLN A 293 -5.33 -25.99 -0.28
C GLN A 293 -6.76 -25.51 -0.07
N PRO A 294 -7.01 -24.19 -0.08
CA PRO A 294 -8.35 -23.65 0.00
C PRO A 294 -9.10 -23.89 -1.31
N GLY A 295 -10.43 -23.94 -1.20
CA GLY A 295 -11.32 -23.71 -2.32
C GLY A 295 -11.33 -22.25 -2.73
N THR A 296 -11.95 -21.97 -3.88
CA THR A 296 -12.19 -20.61 -4.36
C THR A 296 -13.69 -20.38 -4.44
N SER A 297 -14.14 -19.22 -3.96
CA SER A 297 -15.56 -18.87 -4.06
C SER A 297 -15.95 -18.53 -5.51
N THR A 298 -17.19 -18.85 -5.87
CA THR A 298 -17.75 -18.54 -7.18
C THR A 298 -18.35 -17.14 -7.26
N ASP A 299 -18.70 -16.54 -6.14
CA ASP A 299 -19.53 -15.32 -6.09
C ASP A 299 -19.17 -14.38 -4.93
N THR A 300 -18.12 -14.64 -4.15
CA THR A 300 -17.71 -13.74 -3.06
C THR A 300 -16.32 -13.16 -3.26
N VAL A 301 -16.17 -11.91 -2.83
CA VAL A 301 -14.93 -11.14 -2.92
C VAL A 301 -14.62 -10.50 -1.57
N ILE A 302 -13.35 -10.51 -1.19
CA ILE A 302 -12.82 -9.76 -0.05
C ILE A 302 -12.35 -8.40 -0.56
N VAL A 303 -13.07 -7.35 -0.16
CA VAL A 303 -12.78 -5.96 -0.49
C VAL A 303 -11.94 -5.36 0.64
N GLU A 304 -10.68 -5.04 0.35
CA GLU A 304 -9.83 -4.24 1.22
C GLU A 304 -9.94 -2.77 0.82
N TYR A 305 -10.15 -1.86 1.76
CA TYR A 305 -10.33 -0.43 1.48
C TYR A 305 -9.84 0.43 2.64
N ALA A 306 -9.64 1.72 2.39
CA ALA A 306 -9.41 2.72 3.43
C ALA A 306 -10.19 3.98 3.09
N ALA A 307 -11.34 4.20 3.74
CA ALA A 307 -12.22 5.32 3.40
C ALA A 307 -12.88 5.92 4.65
N HIS A 308 -13.46 7.11 4.47
CA HIS A 308 -14.30 7.74 5.46
C HIS A 308 -15.51 6.84 5.81
N PRO A 309 -15.95 6.74 7.09
CA PRO A 309 -17.08 5.88 7.47
C PRO A 309 -18.38 6.17 6.71
N ALA A 310 -18.64 7.44 6.39
CA ALA A 310 -19.82 7.85 5.61
C ALA A 310 -19.72 7.51 4.11
N GLY A 311 -18.60 6.94 3.66
CA GLY A 311 -18.36 6.63 2.25
C GLY A 311 -19.31 5.58 1.68
N ARG A 312 -19.31 5.48 0.36
CA ARG A 312 -20.11 4.56 -0.44
C ARG A 312 -19.23 3.80 -1.40
N LEU A 313 -19.39 2.47 -1.39
CA LEU A 313 -18.78 1.56 -2.34
C LEU A 313 -19.69 1.46 -3.57
N TYR A 314 -19.10 1.53 -4.76
CA TYR A 314 -19.78 1.48 -6.03
C TYR A 314 -19.27 0.29 -6.85
N LEU A 315 -20.18 -0.56 -7.31
CA LEU A 315 -19.89 -1.70 -8.17
C LEU A 315 -20.62 -1.53 -9.50
N ASP A 316 -19.87 -1.47 -10.60
CA ASP A 316 -20.47 -1.46 -11.95
C ASP A 316 -20.89 -2.88 -12.28
N THR A 317 -22.15 -3.05 -12.65
CA THR A 317 -22.71 -4.35 -13.02
C THR A 317 -23.38 -4.24 -14.38
N PRO A 318 -23.59 -5.37 -15.09
CA PRO A 318 -24.40 -5.35 -16.32
C PRO A 318 -25.81 -4.76 -16.14
N GLN A 319 -26.34 -4.73 -14.92
CA GLN A 319 -27.65 -4.20 -14.57
C GLN A 319 -27.60 -2.74 -14.07
N GLY A 320 -26.42 -2.12 -14.03
CA GLY A 320 -26.19 -0.74 -13.61
C GLY A 320 -25.33 -0.63 -12.34
N LEU A 321 -25.14 0.61 -11.88
CA LEU A 321 -24.28 0.92 -10.73
C LEU A 321 -24.95 0.52 -9.41
N GLN A 322 -24.41 -0.50 -8.75
CA GLN A 322 -24.81 -0.90 -7.40
C GLN A 322 -24.06 -0.05 -6.38
N THR A 323 -24.79 0.45 -5.36
CA THR A 323 -24.23 1.32 -4.32
C THR A 323 -24.41 0.67 -2.94
N TYR A 324 -23.35 0.66 -2.14
CA TYR A 324 -23.35 0.15 -0.76
C TYR A 324 -22.87 1.25 0.18
N THR A 325 -23.70 1.63 1.17
CA THR A 325 -23.32 2.65 2.18
C THR A 325 -22.57 1.97 3.32
N LEU A 326 -21.33 2.38 3.60
CA LEU A 326 -20.46 1.70 4.56
C LEU A 326 -21.02 1.68 6.00
N GLN A 327 -21.70 2.75 6.42
CA GLN A 327 -22.35 2.85 7.74
C GLN A 327 -23.64 2.01 7.87
N SER A 328 -24.20 1.54 6.76
CA SER A 328 -25.48 0.81 6.73
C SER A 328 -25.39 -0.33 5.73
N LEU A 329 -24.58 -1.31 6.07
CA LEU A 329 -24.34 -2.49 5.24
C LEU A 329 -25.61 -3.34 5.07
N ARG A 330 -25.78 -3.84 3.85
CA ARG A 330 -26.87 -4.75 3.46
C ARG A 330 -26.45 -6.21 3.74
N PRO A 331 -27.37 -7.19 3.73
CA PRO A 331 -27.03 -8.59 4.02
C PRO A 331 -26.03 -9.24 3.05
N ASP A 332 -25.92 -8.72 1.82
CA ASP A 332 -24.98 -9.17 0.79
C ASP A 332 -23.56 -8.61 0.96
N ILE A 333 -23.33 -7.77 1.96
CA ILE A 333 -22.02 -7.20 2.29
C ILE A 333 -21.79 -7.19 3.81
N ALA A 334 -20.77 -7.90 4.28
CA ALA A 334 -20.49 -8.04 5.70
C ALA A 334 -19.10 -7.47 6.05
N PRO A 335 -18.94 -6.83 7.22
CA PRO A 335 -17.61 -6.47 7.71
C PRO A 335 -16.82 -7.72 8.06
N ILE A 336 -15.54 -7.74 7.69
CA ILE A 336 -14.57 -8.72 8.19
C ILE A 336 -13.86 -8.08 9.38
N ALA A 337 -13.70 -8.84 10.47
CA ALA A 337 -13.09 -8.35 11.70
C ALA A 337 -11.71 -7.74 11.44
N ALA A 338 -11.50 -6.52 11.94
CA ALA A 338 -10.24 -5.81 11.73
C ALA A 338 -9.11 -6.44 12.55
N ALA A 339 -7.97 -6.65 11.90
CA ALA A 339 -6.79 -7.22 12.52
C ALA A 339 -5.94 -6.12 13.16
N HIS A 340 -6.28 -5.76 14.41
CA HIS A 340 -5.63 -4.67 15.16
C HIS A 340 -4.96 -5.12 16.47
N ARG A 341 -5.14 -6.39 16.88
CA ARG A 341 -4.53 -6.89 18.12
C ARG A 341 -3.10 -7.36 17.83
N PRO A 342 -2.04 -6.65 18.24
CA PRO A 342 -0.68 -7.15 18.11
C PRO A 342 -0.50 -8.37 19.02
N VAL A 343 -0.06 -9.48 18.44
CA VAL A 343 0.25 -10.73 19.15
C VAL A 343 1.67 -11.16 18.77
N THR A 344 2.47 -11.52 19.78
CA THR A 344 3.78 -12.14 19.56
C THR A 344 3.60 -13.64 19.41
N VAL A 345 4.02 -14.18 18.27
CA VAL A 345 3.98 -15.63 18.04
C VAL A 345 5.38 -16.18 18.25
N HIS A 346 5.48 -17.22 19.07
CA HIS A 346 6.71 -18.00 19.27
C HIS A 346 6.52 -19.40 18.70
N VAL A 347 7.56 -19.91 18.06
CA VAL A 347 7.61 -21.28 17.56
C VAL A 347 8.92 -21.92 18.00
N ILE A 348 8.79 -22.99 18.79
CA ILE A 348 9.91 -23.64 19.45
C ILE A 348 9.92 -25.14 19.16
N ASP A 349 11.10 -25.75 19.20
CA ASP A 349 11.21 -27.20 19.26
C ASP A 349 10.77 -27.71 20.65
N LYS A 350 9.88 -28.71 20.66
CA LYS A 350 9.26 -29.23 21.88
C LYS A 350 10.26 -29.80 22.88
N THR A 351 11.37 -30.39 22.40
CA THR A 351 12.37 -31.06 23.22
C THR A 351 13.43 -30.10 23.74
N THR A 352 14.06 -29.35 22.83
CA THR A 352 15.17 -28.44 23.14
C THR A 352 14.70 -27.10 23.67
N ARG A 353 13.42 -26.74 23.45
CA ARG A 353 12.82 -25.44 23.80
C ARG A 353 13.45 -24.25 23.08
N HIS A 354 14.32 -24.49 22.10
CA HIS A 354 14.92 -23.43 21.30
C HIS A 354 13.95 -22.92 20.23
N PRO A 355 13.99 -21.63 19.89
CA PRO A 355 13.32 -21.10 18.70
C PRO A 355 13.80 -21.83 17.45
N VAL A 356 12.88 -22.10 16.53
CA VAL A 356 13.20 -22.80 15.27
C VAL A 356 12.71 -22.03 14.06
N GLY A 357 13.50 -22.07 12.99
CA GLY A 357 13.07 -21.55 11.69
C GLY A 357 11.82 -22.28 11.23
N VAL A 358 10.83 -21.56 10.71
CA VAL A 358 9.62 -22.19 10.14
C VAL A 358 9.08 -21.35 9.01
N ARG A 359 8.28 -22.00 8.18
CA ARG A 359 7.36 -21.31 7.30
C ARG A 359 5.98 -21.28 7.95
N ILE A 360 5.33 -20.12 7.93
CA ILE A 360 4.07 -19.89 8.65
C ILE A 360 3.02 -19.22 7.76
N HIS A 361 1.78 -19.65 7.90
CA HIS A 361 0.60 -19.10 7.24
C HIS A 361 -0.48 -18.81 8.28
N PHE A 362 -1.17 -17.68 8.13
CA PHE A 362 -2.34 -17.34 8.92
C PHE A 362 -3.49 -16.91 8.00
N HIS A 363 -4.71 -17.29 8.38
CA HIS A 363 -5.91 -16.69 7.82
C HIS A 363 -6.99 -16.47 8.88
N GLY A 364 -7.87 -15.49 8.63
CA GLY A 364 -9.04 -15.26 9.47
C GLY A 364 -10.24 -16.12 9.05
N GLU A 365 -11.38 -15.93 9.72
CA GLU A 365 -12.59 -16.72 9.45
C GLU A 365 -13.17 -16.52 8.05
N ALA A 366 -12.92 -15.37 7.40
CA ALA A 366 -13.36 -15.14 6.03
C ALA A 366 -12.36 -15.68 4.99
N GLY A 367 -11.28 -16.35 5.42
CA GLY A 367 -10.22 -16.88 4.57
C GLY A 367 -9.24 -15.81 4.07
N GLU A 368 -9.30 -14.60 4.62
CA GLU A 368 -8.35 -13.54 4.33
C GLU A 368 -6.98 -13.86 4.91
N TYR A 369 -5.94 -13.74 4.07
CA TYR A 369 -4.56 -13.88 4.53
C TYR A 369 -4.22 -12.81 5.57
N LEU A 370 -3.59 -13.25 6.66
CA LEU A 370 -3.06 -12.41 7.73
C LEU A 370 -1.53 -12.54 7.71
N HIS A 371 -0.85 -11.40 7.56
CA HIS A 371 0.60 -11.37 7.38
C HIS A 371 1.28 -10.81 8.64
N PRO A 372 2.43 -11.36 9.07
CA PRO A 372 3.22 -10.74 10.12
C PRO A 372 3.72 -9.34 9.71
N LYS A 373 4.09 -8.53 10.72
CA LYS A 373 4.66 -7.20 10.50
C LYS A 373 5.97 -7.30 9.72
N GLY A 374 6.14 -6.41 8.74
CA GLY A 374 7.31 -6.40 7.86
C GLY A 374 7.17 -7.22 6.58
N TYR A 375 6.06 -7.95 6.41
CA TYR A 375 5.76 -8.79 5.24
C TYR A 375 4.56 -8.26 4.45
N HIS A 376 4.38 -8.74 3.23
CA HIS A 376 3.34 -8.30 2.30
C HIS A 376 1.99 -8.92 2.59
N ARG A 377 0.93 -8.12 2.39
CA ARG A 377 -0.48 -8.57 2.37
C ARG A 377 -0.83 -9.44 1.15
N LYS A 378 0.03 -9.42 0.14
CA LYS A 378 -0.09 -10.14 -1.13
C LYS A 378 1.34 -10.49 -1.56
N VAL A 379 1.72 -11.75 -1.40
CA VAL A 379 3.06 -12.26 -1.71
C VAL A 379 3.29 -12.18 -3.23
N ASN A 380 4.44 -11.63 -3.63
CA ASN A 380 4.90 -11.70 -5.02
C ASN A 380 5.60 -13.05 -5.22
N ALA A 381 5.02 -13.94 -6.04
CA ALA A 381 5.62 -15.26 -6.31
C ALA A 381 6.26 -15.36 -7.68
N GLU A 382 6.41 -14.22 -8.35
CA GLU A 382 6.88 -14.16 -9.72
C GLU A 382 8.38 -14.38 -9.78
N TRP A 383 8.84 -14.83 -10.94
CA TRP A 383 10.21 -15.27 -11.12
C TRP A 383 11.18 -14.10 -10.95
N PHE A 384 12.14 -14.23 -10.03
CA PHE A 384 13.15 -13.21 -9.72
C PHE A 384 12.59 -11.91 -9.12
N GLU A 385 11.38 -11.93 -8.54
CA GLU A 385 10.74 -10.74 -7.97
C GLU A 385 10.53 -10.79 -6.45
N ASP A 386 10.65 -11.97 -5.81
CA ASP A 386 10.57 -12.10 -4.35
C ASP A 386 11.92 -11.86 -3.67
N HIS A 387 11.98 -10.83 -2.84
CA HIS A 387 13.17 -10.45 -2.06
C HIS A 387 12.90 -10.38 -0.55
N TYR A 388 11.80 -10.99 -0.07
CA TYR A 388 11.22 -10.66 1.24
C TYR A 388 11.13 -11.85 2.21
N ALA A 389 11.73 -12.99 1.87
CA ALA A 389 11.60 -14.25 2.61
C ALA A 389 10.12 -14.68 2.74
N GLU A 390 9.40 -14.59 1.62
CA GLU A 390 8.02 -15.00 1.48
C GLU A 390 7.93 -16.22 0.56
N PHE A 391 6.77 -16.86 0.54
CA PHE A 391 6.54 -18.00 -0.33
C PHE A 391 5.06 -18.15 -0.65
N ARG A 392 4.74 -18.52 -1.88
CA ARG A 392 3.38 -18.87 -2.30
C ARG A 392 3.35 -20.31 -2.78
N ASN A 393 2.61 -21.16 -2.09
CA ASN A 393 2.28 -22.51 -2.55
C ASN A 393 0.86 -22.50 -3.11
N LYS A 394 0.72 -22.45 -4.44
CA LYS A 394 -0.56 -22.29 -5.12
C LYS A 394 -1.35 -21.09 -4.56
N ALA A 395 -2.40 -21.32 -3.78
CA ALA A 395 -3.23 -20.26 -3.18
C ALA A 395 -2.72 -19.79 -1.80
N ASN A 396 -2.06 -20.68 -1.05
CA ASN A 396 -1.56 -20.34 0.28
C ASN A 396 -0.34 -19.44 0.19
N GLN A 397 -0.33 -18.43 1.07
CA GLN A 397 0.74 -17.45 1.19
C GLN A 397 1.43 -17.64 2.54
N TYR A 398 2.75 -17.61 2.55
CA TYR A 398 3.54 -17.90 3.72
C TYR A 398 4.66 -16.88 3.88
N VAL A 399 5.20 -16.83 5.09
CA VAL A 399 6.45 -16.12 5.40
C VAL A 399 7.40 -17.05 6.14
N TYR A 400 8.69 -16.83 5.98
CA TYR A 400 9.72 -17.51 6.75
C TYR A 400 10.13 -16.67 7.97
N ILE A 401 10.14 -17.30 9.15
CA ILE A 401 10.50 -16.66 10.41
C ILE A 401 11.52 -17.49 11.18
N ARG A 402 12.31 -16.84 12.04
CA ARG A 402 13.21 -17.52 12.99
C ARG A 402 12.57 -17.67 14.36
N GLY A 403 11.58 -18.54 14.46
CA GLY A 403 10.91 -18.92 15.72
C GLY A 403 10.13 -17.80 16.41
N GLN A 404 10.09 -16.59 15.86
CA GLN A 404 9.29 -15.50 16.41
C GLN A 404 8.86 -14.52 15.31
N CYS A 405 7.63 -14.03 15.42
CA CYS A 405 7.16 -12.85 14.70
C CYS A 405 6.11 -12.08 15.52
N THR A 406 5.80 -10.86 15.09
CA THR A 406 4.63 -10.12 15.59
C THR A 406 3.64 -9.96 14.46
N ILE A 407 2.38 -10.28 14.73
CA ILE A 407 1.28 -10.20 13.78
C ILE A 407 0.12 -9.43 14.41
N ASP A 408 -0.55 -8.58 13.64
CA ASP A 408 -1.82 -7.99 14.09
C ASP A 408 -2.95 -8.95 13.70
N LEU A 409 -3.74 -9.38 14.67
CA LEU A 409 -4.81 -10.38 14.52
C LEU A 409 -6.19 -9.79 14.83
N PRO A 410 -7.27 -10.32 14.23
CA PRO A 410 -8.62 -9.99 14.65
C PRO A 410 -8.93 -10.64 16.00
N ILE A 411 -9.83 -10.03 16.78
CA ILE A 411 -10.45 -10.69 17.93
C ILE A 411 -11.41 -11.77 17.40
N GLY A 412 -11.30 -12.99 17.93
CA GLY A 412 -12.04 -14.16 17.44
C GLY A 412 -11.11 -15.26 16.93
N LYS A 413 -11.62 -16.16 16.07
CA LYS A 413 -10.84 -17.31 15.62
C LYS A 413 -9.84 -16.94 14.54
N VAL A 414 -8.65 -17.48 14.69
CA VAL A 414 -7.56 -17.41 13.71
C VAL A 414 -7.07 -18.81 13.43
N TYR A 415 -6.77 -19.06 12.16
CA TYR A 415 -6.25 -20.32 11.67
C TYR A 415 -4.77 -20.14 11.36
N ILE A 416 -3.97 -21.15 11.71
CA ILE A 416 -2.53 -21.15 11.51
C ILE A 416 -2.09 -22.48 10.89
N GLU A 417 -1.14 -22.40 9.96
CA GLU A 417 -0.33 -23.52 9.51
C GLU A 417 1.15 -23.19 9.74
N ILE A 418 1.88 -24.09 10.39
CA ILE A 418 3.33 -24.03 10.58
C ILE A 418 3.94 -25.29 9.97
N THR A 419 4.90 -25.11 9.06
CA THR A 419 5.64 -26.21 8.44
C THR A 419 7.14 -26.08 8.70
N ARG A 420 7.80 -27.23 8.89
CA ARG A 420 9.27 -27.31 9.04
C ARG A 420 9.83 -28.59 8.42
N GLY A 421 10.16 -28.55 7.14
CA GLY A 421 10.75 -29.69 6.42
C GLY A 421 9.88 -30.96 6.51
N CYS A 422 10.51 -32.12 6.25
CA CYS A 422 9.81 -33.42 6.19
C CYS A 422 9.93 -34.26 7.47
N GLU A 423 10.72 -33.81 8.46
CA GLU A 423 11.01 -34.56 9.70
C GLU A 423 10.12 -34.13 10.88
N VAL A 424 9.35 -33.07 10.71
CA VAL A 424 8.47 -32.46 11.72
C VAL A 424 7.04 -32.50 11.22
N THR A 425 6.12 -32.92 12.09
CA THR A 425 4.69 -32.86 11.76
C THR A 425 4.24 -31.41 11.61
N PRO A 426 3.58 -31.02 10.50
CA PRO A 426 2.99 -29.69 10.38
C PRO A 426 2.00 -29.42 11.50
N VAL A 427 2.02 -28.21 12.06
CA VAL A 427 1.00 -27.77 13.01
C VAL A 427 -0.08 -27.03 12.22
N ARG A 428 -1.32 -27.51 12.31
CA ARG A 428 -2.50 -26.80 11.85
C ARG A 428 -3.49 -26.69 13.00
N GLU A 429 -3.75 -25.47 13.42
CA GLU A 429 -4.57 -25.20 14.60
C GLU A 429 -5.55 -24.04 14.32
N VAL A 430 -6.60 -24.02 15.14
CA VAL A 430 -7.51 -22.89 15.27
C VAL A 430 -7.41 -22.42 16.72
N PHE A 431 -7.10 -21.14 16.91
CA PHE A 431 -7.01 -20.54 18.23
C PHE A 431 -7.86 -19.29 18.30
N GLU A 432 -8.26 -18.91 19.51
CA GLU A 432 -9.08 -17.73 19.75
C GLU A 432 -8.21 -16.59 20.29
N VAL A 433 -8.33 -15.42 19.67
CA VAL A 433 -7.65 -14.19 20.07
C VAL A 433 -8.62 -13.35 20.89
N HIS A 434 -8.21 -13.00 22.10
CA HIS A 434 -8.93 -12.13 23.01
C HIS A 434 -8.21 -10.78 23.17
N PRO A 435 -8.86 -9.74 23.72
CA PRO A 435 -8.22 -8.44 23.96
C PRO A 435 -6.93 -8.53 24.80
N ASP A 436 -6.81 -9.51 25.69
CA ASP A 436 -5.67 -9.77 26.57
C ASP A 436 -4.64 -10.76 26.00
N THR A 437 -4.82 -11.26 24.77
CA THR A 437 -3.84 -12.15 24.12
C THR A 437 -2.59 -11.38 23.68
N ASP A 438 -1.52 -11.42 24.49
CA ASP A 438 -0.25 -10.77 24.17
C ASP A 438 0.71 -11.64 23.37
N ALA A 439 0.72 -12.95 23.66
CA ALA A 439 1.62 -13.90 23.03
C ALA A 439 1.01 -15.29 22.95
N ILE A 440 1.45 -16.05 21.94
CA ILE A 440 1.07 -17.44 21.71
C ILE A 440 2.33 -18.22 21.37
N THR A 441 2.45 -19.44 21.89
CA THR A 441 3.59 -20.32 21.63
C THR A 441 3.12 -21.63 21.02
N PHE A 442 3.71 -21.99 19.89
CA PHE A 442 3.51 -23.28 19.23
C PHE A 442 4.76 -24.14 19.39
N GLU A 443 4.54 -25.42 19.65
CA GLU A 443 5.61 -26.39 19.89
C GLU A 443 5.67 -27.40 18.76
N LEU A 444 6.84 -27.54 18.15
CA LEU A 444 7.07 -28.47 17.05
C LEU A 444 7.70 -29.76 17.56
N GLU A 445 7.14 -30.89 17.12
CA GLU A 445 7.64 -32.23 17.45
C GLU A 445 8.30 -32.88 16.24
N ARG A 446 9.58 -33.18 16.37
CA ARG A 446 10.31 -34.00 15.39
C ARG A 446 9.90 -35.45 15.55
N ILE A 447 9.35 -36.03 14.49
CA ILE A 447 8.86 -37.41 14.46
C ILE A 447 9.84 -38.39 13.81
N ILE A 448 10.78 -37.87 13.03
CA ILE A 448 11.84 -38.64 12.38
C ILE A 448 13.14 -37.87 12.58
N ASP A 449 14.21 -38.59 12.95
CA ASP A 449 15.55 -38.02 13.10
C ASP A 449 16.50 -38.70 12.11
N TRP A 450 16.53 -38.20 10.87
CA TRP A 450 17.45 -38.74 9.86
C TRP A 450 18.89 -38.32 10.14
N ARG A 451 19.08 -37.15 10.73
CA ARG A 451 20.40 -36.63 11.11
C ARG A 451 21.08 -37.49 12.16
N GLY A 452 20.38 -37.88 13.22
CA GLY A 452 20.87 -38.83 14.21
C GLY A 452 21.24 -40.20 13.62
N ARG A 453 20.74 -40.51 12.41
CA ARG A 453 21.07 -41.72 11.64
C ARG A 453 22.16 -41.51 10.59
N GLY A 454 22.79 -40.34 10.55
CA GLY A 454 23.92 -40.02 9.67
C GLY A 454 23.54 -39.46 8.29
N TRP A 455 22.28 -39.11 8.05
CA TRP A 455 21.87 -38.42 6.83
C TRP A 455 22.02 -36.90 6.96
N VAL A 456 22.24 -36.21 5.84
CA VAL A 456 22.31 -34.75 5.75
C VAL A 456 21.34 -34.30 4.67
N THR A 457 20.39 -33.43 5.01
CA THR A 457 19.48 -32.82 4.03
C THR A 457 20.21 -31.69 3.30
N ALA A 458 20.07 -31.63 1.98
CA ALA A 458 20.70 -30.59 1.19
C ALA A 458 19.79 -30.17 0.03
N ASP A 459 19.76 -28.87 -0.23
CA ASP A 459 19.29 -28.34 -1.50
C ASP A 459 20.50 -27.88 -2.31
N THR A 460 20.71 -28.55 -3.43
CA THR A 460 21.86 -28.32 -4.31
C THR A 460 21.54 -27.39 -5.47
N HIS A 461 20.32 -26.85 -5.56
CA HIS A 461 19.84 -26.07 -6.71
C HIS A 461 18.92 -24.92 -6.26
N VAL A 462 19.49 -23.92 -5.61
CA VAL A 462 18.77 -22.70 -5.20
C VAL A 462 19.26 -21.49 -6.02
N HIS A 463 18.34 -20.59 -6.37
CA HIS A 463 18.62 -19.36 -7.11
C HIS A 463 17.99 -18.15 -6.44
N PHE A 464 18.55 -16.96 -6.72
CA PHE A 464 17.97 -15.63 -6.45
C PHE A 464 17.94 -15.18 -5.00
N LEU A 465 18.14 -16.09 -4.05
CA LEU A 465 18.20 -15.74 -2.63
C LEU A 465 19.54 -15.12 -2.28
N PRO A 466 19.58 -14.01 -1.53
CA PRO A 466 20.77 -13.62 -0.78
C PRO A 466 21.19 -14.76 0.16
N PRO A 467 22.49 -15.02 0.38
CA PRO A 467 22.93 -16.15 1.21
C PRO A 467 22.36 -16.13 2.64
N THR A 468 22.13 -14.96 3.22
CA THR A 468 21.52 -14.79 4.55
C THR A 468 20.05 -15.21 4.60
N THR A 469 19.30 -14.98 3.51
CA THR A 469 17.92 -15.45 3.35
C THR A 469 17.88 -16.94 3.04
N ALA A 470 18.82 -17.45 2.22
CA ALA A 470 18.94 -18.89 1.98
C ALA A 470 19.19 -19.68 3.28
N VAL A 471 19.95 -19.13 4.23
CA VAL A 471 20.11 -19.71 5.57
C VAL A 471 18.79 -19.71 6.36
N LEU A 472 17.98 -18.65 6.25
CA LEU A 472 16.64 -18.58 6.88
C LEU A 472 15.69 -19.65 6.30
N GLU A 473 15.60 -19.73 4.99
CA GLU A 473 14.71 -20.69 4.33
C GLU A 473 15.18 -22.12 4.54
N GLY A 474 16.49 -22.36 4.49
CA GLY A 474 17.07 -23.67 4.85
C GLY A 474 16.78 -24.06 6.29
N GLU A 475 16.88 -23.12 7.24
CA GLU A 475 16.43 -23.35 8.62
C GLU A 475 14.96 -23.72 8.69
N ALA A 476 14.10 -22.98 7.98
CA ALA A 476 12.67 -23.18 7.99
C ALA A 476 12.23 -24.49 7.33
N GLU A 477 12.91 -24.92 6.28
CA GLU A 477 12.61 -26.16 5.57
C GLU A 477 13.43 -27.35 6.09
N ASP A 478 14.14 -27.18 7.21
CA ASP A 478 15.02 -28.19 7.84
C ASP A 478 16.09 -28.75 6.89
N ILE A 479 16.61 -27.90 6.00
CA ILE A 479 17.65 -28.18 5.00
C ILE A 479 19.01 -27.76 5.55
N ASN A 480 19.91 -28.74 5.74
CA ASN A 480 21.20 -28.53 6.39
C ASN A 480 22.23 -27.82 5.53
N VAL A 481 22.24 -28.11 4.23
CA VAL A 481 23.19 -27.51 3.30
C VAL A 481 22.43 -26.93 2.12
N VAL A 482 22.44 -25.61 2.00
CA VAL A 482 21.87 -24.89 0.86
C VAL A 482 22.98 -24.44 -0.07
N ASN A 483 22.85 -24.73 -1.36
CA ASN A 483 23.76 -24.21 -2.38
C ASN A 483 23.01 -23.21 -3.25
N VAL A 484 23.30 -21.93 -3.04
CA VAL A 484 22.84 -20.87 -3.94
C VAL A 484 23.78 -20.84 -5.14
N LEU A 485 23.24 -20.90 -6.35
CA LEU A 485 24.02 -21.03 -7.56
C LEU A 485 24.07 -19.70 -8.32
N ALA A 486 25.25 -19.08 -8.37
CA ALA A 486 25.49 -17.95 -9.25
C ALA A 486 25.33 -18.40 -10.71
N SER A 487 24.46 -17.70 -11.45
CA SER A 487 23.93 -18.22 -12.72
C SER A 487 23.64 -17.09 -13.70
N GLN A 488 23.75 -17.39 -14.99
CA GLN A 488 23.50 -16.45 -16.08
C GLN A 488 22.36 -16.92 -17.01
N TRP A 489 21.38 -16.04 -17.23
CA TRP A 489 20.32 -16.17 -18.24
C TRP A 489 20.33 -14.94 -19.15
N GLY A 490 20.93 -15.07 -20.33
CA GLY A 490 21.12 -13.94 -21.23
C GLY A 490 22.03 -12.88 -20.59
N GLU A 491 21.55 -11.64 -20.49
CA GLU A 491 22.26 -10.53 -19.81
C GLU A 491 22.06 -10.54 -18.29
N MET A 492 21.07 -11.29 -17.78
CA MET A 492 20.81 -11.38 -16.34
C MET A 492 21.80 -12.32 -15.67
N SER A 493 22.55 -11.80 -14.70
CA SER A 493 23.39 -12.57 -13.79
C SER A 493 22.81 -12.49 -12.38
N SER A 494 22.67 -13.64 -11.73
CA SER A 494 22.20 -13.76 -10.34
C SER A 494 23.34 -14.19 -9.43
N ASN A 495 23.34 -13.69 -8.18
CA ASN A 495 24.26 -14.05 -7.09
C ASN A 495 25.78 -14.00 -7.40
N VAL A 496 26.21 -13.45 -8.54
CA VAL A 496 27.63 -13.28 -8.89
C VAL A 496 28.34 -12.37 -7.88
N GLY A 497 27.64 -11.37 -7.34
CA GLY A 497 28.18 -10.51 -6.28
C GLY A 497 28.27 -11.18 -4.91
N ASP A 498 27.58 -12.31 -4.70
CA ASP A 498 27.64 -13.09 -3.46
C ASP A 498 28.72 -14.19 -3.51
N PHE A 499 29.24 -14.51 -4.69
CA PHE A 499 30.26 -15.55 -4.86
C PHE A 499 31.66 -15.01 -4.51
N ASP A 500 32.32 -15.65 -3.55
CA ASP A 500 33.71 -15.37 -3.17
C ASP A 500 34.62 -16.62 -3.16
N GLY A 501 34.06 -17.79 -3.49
CA GLY A 501 34.76 -19.07 -3.49
C GLY A 501 35.23 -19.54 -2.10
N GLY A 502 34.77 -18.95 -0.99
CA GLY A 502 35.34 -19.24 0.32
C GLY A 502 34.32 -19.29 1.44
N THR A 503 33.41 -18.30 1.47
CA THR A 503 32.50 -18.09 2.59
C THR A 503 31.43 -19.17 2.65
N THR A 504 31.22 -19.66 3.87
CA THR A 504 30.09 -20.51 4.22
C THR A 504 29.25 -19.73 5.21
N HIS A 505 28.05 -19.37 4.79
CA HIS A 505 27.11 -18.59 5.58
C HIS A 505 26.37 -19.51 6.53
N THR A 506 26.18 -19.06 7.76
CA THR A 506 25.38 -19.75 8.79
C THR A 506 24.84 -18.69 9.75
N ASN A 507 23.97 -19.09 10.68
CA ASN A 507 23.51 -18.22 11.75
C ASN A 507 24.16 -18.64 13.09
N THR A 508 24.11 -17.75 14.09
CA THR A 508 24.61 -18.02 15.45
C THR A 508 23.48 -18.20 16.47
N GLN A 509 22.25 -18.46 16.01
CA GLN A 509 21.10 -18.57 16.91
C GLN A 509 21.19 -19.86 17.76
N PRO A 510 20.62 -19.84 18.98
CA PRO A 510 20.46 -21.04 19.79
C PRO A 510 19.75 -22.15 18.99
N GLY A 511 20.32 -23.36 19.00
CA GLY A 511 19.78 -24.49 18.23
C GLY A 511 20.44 -24.69 16.85
N ASN A 512 21.22 -23.73 16.35
CA ASN A 512 22.08 -23.93 15.18
C ASN A 512 23.56 -23.96 15.60
N ASN A 513 24.09 -25.15 15.78
CA ASN A 513 25.50 -25.40 16.12
C ASN A 513 26.39 -25.53 14.87
N GLY A 514 26.12 -24.70 13.85
CA GLY A 514 26.79 -24.77 12.55
C GLY A 514 26.26 -25.90 11.65
N SER A 515 25.11 -26.48 11.99
CA SER A 515 24.49 -27.57 11.26
C SER A 515 23.69 -27.12 10.02
N LEU A 516 23.31 -25.84 9.97
CA LEU A 516 22.55 -25.23 8.89
C LEU A 516 23.45 -24.19 8.21
N MET A 517 23.78 -24.43 6.94
CA MET A 517 24.75 -23.63 6.21
C MET A 517 24.32 -23.37 4.77
N CYS A 518 24.74 -22.23 4.23
CA CYS A 518 24.61 -21.88 2.84
C CYS A 518 25.98 -21.61 2.24
N ARG A 519 26.25 -22.12 1.05
CA ARG A 519 27.44 -21.79 0.28
C ARG A 519 27.05 -21.38 -1.14
N VAL A 520 27.69 -20.32 -1.64
CA VAL A 520 27.45 -19.88 -3.01
C VAL A 520 28.35 -20.69 -3.95
N GLY A 521 27.73 -21.42 -4.86
CA GLY A 521 28.36 -22.13 -5.97
C GLY A 521 28.04 -21.45 -7.30
N SER A 522 28.17 -22.16 -8.42
CA SER A 522 27.73 -21.69 -9.73
C SER A 522 26.93 -22.73 -10.49
N GLU A 523 25.96 -22.30 -11.30
CA GLU A 523 25.34 -23.13 -12.34
C GLU A 523 25.97 -22.73 -13.68
N ASN A 524 26.84 -23.59 -14.22
CA ASN A 524 27.43 -23.38 -15.54
C ASN A 524 26.56 -24.09 -16.59
N ARG A 525 26.15 -23.35 -17.63
CA ARG A 525 25.06 -23.73 -18.53
C ARG A 525 25.52 -23.80 -19.98
N MET A 526 24.98 -24.75 -20.73
CA MET A 526 25.15 -24.87 -22.17
C MET A 526 23.85 -25.43 -22.78
N PRO A 527 23.12 -24.70 -23.65
CA PRO A 527 21.75 -25.06 -24.04
C PRO A 527 21.56 -26.47 -24.62
N THR A 528 22.58 -27.03 -25.28
CA THR A 528 22.53 -28.38 -25.84
C THR A 528 22.92 -29.46 -24.82
N LEU A 529 23.86 -29.16 -23.92
CA LEU A 529 24.41 -30.14 -22.98
C LEU A 529 23.76 -30.07 -21.58
N GLY A 530 22.91 -29.07 -21.33
CA GLY A 530 22.26 -28.85 -20.04
C GLY A 530 23.07 -27.92 -19.14
N HIS A 531 23.14 -28.24 -17.87
CA HIS A 531 23.87 -27.45 -16.87
C HIS A 531 24.58 -28.33 -15.85
N ILE A 532 25.63 -27.78 -15.24
CA ILE A 532 26.37 -28.39 -14.13
C ILE A 532 26.41 -27.43 -12.95
N SER A 533 26.05 -27.93 -11.77
CA SER A 533 26.17 -27.19 -10.52
C SER A 533 27.54 -27.46 -9.90
N LEU A 534 28.34 -26.42 -9.75
CA LEU A 534 29.63 -26.46 -9.06
C LEU A 534 29.42 -26.05 -7.60
N LEU A 535 29.24 -27.05 -6.75
CA LEU A 535 28.88 -26.87 -5.35
C LEU A 535 30.13 -26.64 -4.50
N GLY A 536 30.15 -25.53 -3.76
CA GLY A 536 31.10 -25.33 -2.66
C GLY A 536 32.59 -25.36 -2.99
N TYR A 537 32.98 -25.13 -4.24
CA TYR A 537 34.39 -25.10 -4.64
C TYR A 537 35.13 -23.89 -4.08
N THR A 538 36.47 -23.95 -4.10
CA THR A 538 37.34 -22.86 -3.68
C THR A 538 38.08 -22.26 -4.86
N GLY A 539 38.16 -20.94 -4.92
CA GLY A 539 38.85 -20.21 -5.98
C GLY A 539 37.94 -19.22 -6.71
N GLU A 540 38.39 -18.79 -7.89
CA GLU A 540 37.68 -17.81 -8.71
C GLU A 540 36.48 -18.42 -9.45
N LEU A 541 35.47 -17.59 -9.73
CA LEU A 541 34.28 -17.99 -10.47
C LEU A 541 34.66 -18.49 -11.88
N ILE A 542 34.20 -19.68 -12.24
CA ILE A 542 34.55 -20.30 -13.53
C ILE A 542 33.68 -19.72 -14.66
N HIS A 543 34.30 -18.89 -15.51
CA HIS A 543 33.66 -18.28 -16.67
C HIS A 543 33.89 -19.06 -17.98
N PRO A 544 32.97 -18.95 -18.97
CA PRO A 544 31.68 -18.27 -18.87
C PRO A 544 30.64 -19.09 -18.07
N LEU A 545 29.70 -18.41 -17.40
CA LEU A 545 28.59 -19.07 -16.69
C LEU A 545 27.57 -19.66 -17.67
N SER A 546 27.46 -19.11 -18.88
CA SER A 546 26.65 -19.68 -19.96
C SER A 546 27.42 -19.65 -21.28
N SER A 547 27.41 -20.75 -22.03
CA SER A 547 28.14 -20.87 -23.31
C SER A 547 27.31 -21.54 -24.42
N GLY A 548 27.69 -21.32 -25.68
CA GLY A 548 27.25 -22.15 -26.81
C GLY A 548 25.81 -21.97 -27.32
N GLY A 549 25.09 -20.88 -26.97
CA GLY A 549 23.74 -20.61 -27.49
C GLY A 549 23.47 -19.16 -27.87
N ARG A 550 22.55 -18.93 -28.81
CA ARG A 550 21.91 -17.62 -29.00
C ARG A 550 20.98 -17.39 -27.81
N LEU A 551 21.25 -16.37 -26.98
CA LEU A 551 20.39 -15.80 -25.93
C LEU A 551 19.11 -16.61 -25.65
N SER A 552 19.23 -17.77 -25.01
CA SER A 552 18.07 -18.62 -24.74
C SER A 552 17.50 -18.22 -23.38
N LEU A 553 16.38 -17.49 -23.41
CA LEU A 553 15.48 -17.36 -22.27
C LEU A 553 14.88 -18.75 -21.98
N PRO A 554 14.67 -19.12 -20.72
CA PRO A 554 14.18 -20.45 -20.40
C PRO A 554 12.74 -20.61 -20.90
N SER A 555 12.52 -21.57 -21.81
CA SER A 555 11.22 -22.18 -21.96
C SER A 555 10.98 -23.08 -20.74
N VAL A 556 10.04 -22.67 -19.90
CA VAL A 556 9.43 -23.44 -18.80
C VAL A 556 10.34 -23.70 -17.59
N ILE A 557 10.34 -22.78 -16.64
CA ILE A 557 10.51 -23.12 -15.21
C ILE A 557 9.13 -22.92 -14.58
N SER A 558 8.28 -23.95 -14.63
CA SER A 558 7.16 -24.02 -13.71
C SER A 558 7.75 -24.28 -12.32
N ARG A 559 7.57 -23.35 -11.36
CA ARG A 559 7.67 -23.73 -9.95
C ARG A 559 6.70 -24.90 -9.75
N LYS A 560 7.21 -26.05 -9.31
CA LYS A 560 6.36 -27.13 -8.80
C LYS A 560 5.80 -26.73 -7.45
#